data_AF-A0A1M6SWX2-F1
#
_entry.id   AF-A0A1M6SWX2-F1
#
_cell.length_a   1.000
_cell.length_b   1.000
_cell.length_c   1.000
_cell.angle_alpha   90.00
_cell.angle_beta   90.00
_cell.angle_gamma   90.00
#
_symmetry.space_group_name_H-M   'P 1'
#
loop_
_entity.id
_entity.type
_entity.pdbx_description
1 polymer ?
#
loop_
_entity_poly.entity_id
_entity_poly.type
_entity_poly.pdbx_seq_one_letter_code
_entity_poly.pdbx_strand_id
1 'polypeptide(L)'
;MKNLFPLLLVLPFAVHAACDLVLNEASEYEVKSFEDLTKVGIEGCALDAKYRLTADIVAPESDDEWHGFAPINDFSGEFHGAGHKIKATTKNSIERRHSGILMSIYS
;
A
#
# COMPACT_ATOMS: atom_id res chain seq x y z
N MET A 1 24.50 27.36 35.66
CA MET A 1 24.47 26.06 34.96
C MET A 1 23.27 26.08 34.03
N LYS A 2 23.52 26.02 32.72
CA LYS A 2 22.56 26.35 31.67
C LYS A 2 21.77 25.09 31.33
N ASN A 3 20.52 25.03 31.77
CA ASN A 3 19.60 23.96 31.40
C ASN A 3 19.06 24.29 30.00
N LEU A 4 19.75 23.77 28.99
CA LEU A 4 19.37 23.92 27.59
C LEU A 4 18.30 22.87 27.28
N PHE A 5 17.03 23.26 27.46
CA PHE A 5 15.90 22.53 26.88
C PHE A 5 16.12 22.40 25.38
N PRO A 6 15.97 21.21 24.77
CA PRO A 6 16.07 21.10 23.33
C PRO A 6 14.86 21.83 22.73
N LEU A 7 15.18 22.72 21.81
CA LEU A 7 14.28 23.45 20.93
C LEU A 7 13.15 22.52 20.46
N LEU A 8 11.91 22.83 20.85
CA LEU A 8 10.74 22.32 20.17
C LEU A 8 10.79 22.90 18.75
N LEU A 9 11.29 22.11 17.80
CA LEU A 9 11.31 22.47 16.39
C LEU A 9 9.85 22.47 15.92
N VAL A 10 9.23 23.64 15.92
CA VAL A 10 7.92 23.85 15.30
C VAL A 10 8.14 23.78 13.80
N LEU A 11 8.13 22.58 13.23
CA LEU A 11 8.04 22.40 11.78
C LEU A 11 6.68 22.95 11.37
N PRO A 12 6.60 23.96 10.48
CA PRO A 12 5.32 24.29 9.87
C PRO A 12 4.88 23.02 9.16
N PHE A 13 3.74 22.46 9.61
CA PHE A 13 3.04 21.41 8.89
C PHE A 13 2.64 22.00 7.54
N ALA A 14 3.57 22.00 6.59
CA ALA A 14 3.24 21.89 5.20
C ALA A 14 2.54 20.54 5.13
N VAL A 15 1.21 20.56 5.18
CA VAL A 15 0.35 19.43 4.85
C VAL A 15 0.54 19.17 3.36
N HIS A 16 1.73 18.72 2.97
CA HIS A 16 1.87 17.86 1.81
C HIS A 16 1.07 16.62 2.20
N ALA A 17 0.16 16.20 1.32
CA ALA A 17 -0.51 14.92 1.44
C ALA A 17 0.57 13.84 1.47
N ALA A 18 1.05 13.52 2.67
CA ALA A 18 1.95 12.42 2.90
C ALA A 18 1.10 11.17 2.80
N CYS A 19 1.70 10.12 2.25
CA CYS A 19 1.10 8.80 2.26
C CYS A 19 0.59 8.46 3.67
N ASP A 20 -0.69 8.09 3.79
CA ASP A 20 -1.33 7.73 5.06
C ASP A 20 -0.91 6.34 5.57
N LEU A 21 0.00 5.66 4.85
CA LEU A 21 0.58 4.40 5.28
C LEU A 21 1.71 4.62 6.30
N VAL A 22 1.83 3.68 7.23
CA VAL A 22 2.90 3.69 8.22
C VAL A 22 4.23 3.42 7.51
N LEU A 23 5.22 4.29 7.71
CA LEU A 23 6.58 4.09 7.23
C LEU A 23 7.41 3.38 8.31
N ASN A 24 8.06 2.27 7.95
CA ASN A 24 8.93 1.52 8.87
C ASN A 24 10.37 2.09 8.91
N GLU A 25 11.22 1.53 9.78
CA GLU A 25 12.63 1.93 9.92
C GLU A 25 13.49 1.65 8.67
N ALA A 26 13.01 0.82 7.75
CA ALA A 26 13.64 0.51 6.46
C ALA A 26 13.14 1.43 5.32
N SER A 27 12.35 2.46 5.63
CA SER A 27 11.72 3.37 4.67
C SER A 27 10.78 2.65 3.69
N GLU A 28 10.01 1.69 4.20
CA GLU A 28 8.96 1.00 3.44
C GLU A 28 7.58 1.28 4.07
N TYR A 29 6.59 1.56 3.23
CA TYR A 29 5.21 1.72 3.62
C TYR A 29 4.57 0.36 3.93
N GLU A 30 4.01 0.22 5.11
CA GLU A 30 3.39 -1.01 5.56
C GLU A 30 1.96 -1.14 5.03
N VAL A 31 1.68 -2.27 4.39
CA VAL A 31 0.36 -2.61 3.85
C VAL A 31 -0.16 -3.82 4.63
N LYS A 32 -1.14 -3.58 5.51
CA LYS A 32 -1.69 -4.61 6.42
C LYS A 32 -3.13 -5.00 6.08
N SER A 33 -3.79 -4.25 5.21
CA SER A 33 -5.21 -4.41 4.90
C SER A 33 -5.51 -4.11 3.43
N PHE A 34 -6.70 -4.49 2.97
CA PHE A 34 -7.16 -4.15 1.63
C PHE A 34 -7.30 -2.62 1.46
N GLU A 35 -7.73 -1.91 2.50
CA GLU A 35 -7.79 -0.45 2.48
C GLU A 35 -6.40 0.17 2.26
N ASP A 36 -5.37 -0.34 2.94
CA ASP A 36 -4.00 0.13 2.72
C ASP A 36 -3.52 -0.15 1.30
N LEU A 37 -3.91 -1.30 0.74
CA LEU A 37 -3.58 -1.66 -0.63
C LEU A 37 -4.15 -0.63 -1.62
N THR A 38 -5.39 -0.17 -1.41
CA THR A 38 -6.03 0.86 -2.26
C THR A 38 -5.33 2.22 -2.23
N LYS A 39 -4.44 2.46 -1.25
CA LYS A 39 -3.66 3.70 -1.17
C LYS A 39 -2.37 3.66 -1.99
N VAL A 40 -1.89 2.47 -2.39
CA VAL A 40 -0.62 2.34 -3.13
C VAL A 40 -0.71 3.08 -4.47
N GLY A 41 0.16 4.06 -4.68
CA GLY A 41 0.14 4.88 -5.90
C GLY A 41 -0.95 5.95 -5.97
N ILE A 42 -1.73 6.15 -4.90
CA ILE A 42 -2.85 7.10 -4.80
C ILE A 42 -2.69 7.91 -3.49
N GLU A 43 -3.39 9.04 -3.33
CA GLU A 43 -3.49 9.78 -2.05
C GLU A 43 -2.14 10.14 -1.39
N GLY A 44 -1.15 10.57 -2.18
CA GLY A 44 0.17 10.97 -1.66
C GLY A 44 1.15 9.81 -1.40
N CYS A 45 0.74 8.58 -1.66
CA CYS A 45 1.63 7.42 -1.71
C CYS A 45 2.26 7.30 -3.10
N ALA A 46 3.57 7.55 -3.18
CA ALA A 46 4.27 7.66 -4.45
C ALA A 46 4.43 6.31 -5.17
N LEU A 47 4.34 6.30 -6.50
CA LEU A 47 4.47 5.11 -7.35
C LEU A 47 5.90 4.54 -7.39
N ASP A 48 6.89 5.31 -6.98
CA ASP A 48 8.32 4.96 -6.89
C ASP A 48 8.77 4.58 -5.46
N ALA A 49 7.83 4.52 -4.51
CA ALA A 49 8.12 4.18 -3.12
C ALA A 49 8.26 2.68 -2.87
N LYS A 50 8.74 2.33 -1.67
CA LYS A 50 8.82 0.94 -1.22
C LYS A 50 7.62 0.60 -0.36
N TYR A 51 7.00 -0.54 -0.61
CA TYR A 51 5.84 -1.05 0.11
C TYR A 51 6.15 -2.46 0.61
N ARG A 52 5.63 -2.83 1.77
CA ARG A 52 5.79 -4.18 2.33
C ARG A 52 4.49 -4.69 2.95
N LEU A 53 4.10 -5.90 2.60
CA LEU A 53 3.02 -6.58 3.29
C LEU A 53 3.44 -6.94 4.72
N THR A 54 2.55 -6.68 5.69
CA THR A 54 2.75 -7.11 7.08
C THR A 54 1.69 -8.10 7.56
N ALA A 55 0.71 -8.40 6.70
CA ALA A 55 -0.33 -9.39 6.94
C ALA A 55 -0.82 -10.00 5.62
N ASP A 56 -1.44 -11.18 5.70
CA ASP A 56 -2.24 -11.70 4.59
C ASP A 56 -3.45 -10.78 4.36
N ILE A 57 -3.66 -10.38 3.11
CA ILE A 57 -4.77 -9.49 2.74
C ILE A 57 -5.84 -10.32 2.03
N VAL A 58 -7.08 -10.12 2.44
CA VAL A 58 -8.24 -10.67 1.76
C VAL A 58 -9.01 -9.50 1.16
N ALA A 59 -9.04 -9.42 -0.17
CA ALA A 59 -9.88 -8.46 -0.88
C ALA A 59 -11.35 -8.84 -0.70
N PRO A 60 -12.24 -7.84 -0.55
CA PRO A 60 -13.67 -8.10 -0.43
C PRO A 60 -14.22 -8.81 -1.68
N GLU A 61 -15.30 -9.56 -1.50
CA GLU A 61 -16.08 -10.02 -2.64
C GLU A 61 -16.56 -8.82 -3.44
N SER A 62 -16.34 -8.85 -4.74
CA SER A 62 -16.84 -7.82 -5.65
C SER A 62 -17.12 -8.44 -7.01
N ASP A 63 -18.14 -7.89 -7.66
CA ASP A 63 -18.59 -8.27 -9.00
C ASP A 63 -17.84 -7.50 -10.11
N ASP A 64 -16.91 -6.62 -9.74
CA ASP A 64 -16.05 -5.88 -10.67
C ASP A 64 -14.83 -6.72 -11.10
N GLU A 65 -14.32 -6.43 -12.30
CA GLU A 65 -13.14 -7.11 -12.87
C GLU A 65 -11.87 -6.93 -12.01
N TRP A 66 -11.86 -5.90 -11.18
CA TRP A 66 -10.70 -5.45 -10.42
C TRP A 66 -10.79 -5.74 -8.92
N HIS A 67 -11.85 -6.39 -8.46
CA HIS A 67 -12.10 -6.68 -7.04
C HIS A 67 -11.97 -5.46 -6.12
N GLY A 68 -12.41 -4.29 -6.58
CA GLY A 68 -12.28 -3.01 -5.88
C GLY A 68 -10.87 -2.42 -5.90
N PHE A 69 -9.93 -3.01 -6.66
CA PHE A 69 -8.54 -2.58 -6.76
C PHE A 69 -8.09 -2.45 -8.22
N ALA A 70 -8.26 -1.24 -8.77
CA ALA A 70 -7.87 -0.94 -10.14
C ALA A 70 -6.35 -1.17 -10.35
N PRO A 71 -5.92 -1.58 -11.56
CA PRO A 71 -4.52 -1.71 -11.90
C PRO A 71 -3.74 -0.44 -11.58
N ILE A 72 -2.60 -0.58 -10.91
CA ILE A 72 -1.66 0.52 -10.73
C ILE A 72 -0.85 0.63 -12.02
N ASN A 73 -1.01 1.73 -12.73
CA ASN A 73 -0.19 2.05 -13.90
C ASN A 73 1.09 2.78 -13.46
N ASP A 74 2.18 2.63 -14.21
CA ASP A 74 3.45 3.34 -14.01
C ASP A 74 4.11 3.12 -12.63
N PHE A 75 3.82 1.98 -11.98
CA PHE A 75 4.50 1.60 -10.75
C PHE A 75 5.98 1.32 -11.04
N SER A 76 6.87 2.04 -10.34
CA SER A 76 8.32 1.90 -10.48
C SER A 76 9.05 1.66 -9.15
N GLY A 77 8.27 1.56 -8.07
CA GLY A 77 8.74 1.28 -6.73
C GLY A 77 9.02 -0.21 -6.48
N GLU A 78 9.17 -0.55 -5.20
CA GLU A 78 9.35 -1.93 -4.76
C GLU A 78 8.15 -2.38 -3.95
N PHE A 79 7.57 -3.55 -4.27
CA PHE A 79 6.48 -4.13 -3.50
C PHE A 79 6.89 -5.48 -2.91
N HIS A 80 7.22 -5.49 -1.62
CA HIS A 80 7.74 -6.64 -0.90
C HIS A 80 6.60 -7.47 -0.28
N GLY A 81 6.39 -8.68 -0.78
CA GLY A 81 5.36 -9.57 -0.23
C GLY A 81 5.67 -10.10 1.17
N ALA A 82 6.93 -10.10 1.61
CA ALA A 82 7.38 -10.53 2.95
C ALA A 82 6.83 -11.89 3.45
N GLY A 83 6.48 -12.80 2.54
CA GLY A 83 5.88 -14.11 2.86
C GLY A 83 4.36 -14.11 3.01
N HIS A 84 3.70 -12.96 2.90
CA HIS A 84 2.26 -12.80 2.94
C HIS A 84 1.61 -12.94 1.56
N LYS A 85 0.30 -13.20 1.56
CA LYS A 85 -0.49 -13.39 0.34
C LYS A 85 -1.64 -12.39 0.26
N ILE A 86 -1.93 -11.93 -0.96
CA ILE A 86 -3.16 -11.22 -1.28
C ILE A 86 -4.13 -12.21 -1.94
N LYS A 87 -5.31 -12.39 -1.36
CA LYS A 87 -6.36 -13.30 -1.82
C LYS A 87 -7.56 -12.47 -2.29
N ALA A 88 -8.02 -12.71 -3.51
CA ALA A 88 -9.31 -12.21 -3.97
C ALA A 88 -10.36 -13.32 -3.83
N THR A 89 -11.53 -12.99 -3.28
CA THR A 89 -12.68 -13.90 -3.24
C THR A 89 -13.58 -13.61 -4.45
N THR A 90 -13.67 -14.55 -5.38
CA THR A 90 -14.66 -14.50 -6.47
C THR A 90 -15.92 -15.25 -6.06
N LYS A 91 -17.08 -14.59 -6.18
CA LYS A 91 -18.40 -15.20 -5.90
C LYS A 91 -18.81 -16.24 -6.94
N ASN A 92 -18.10 -16.32 -8.07
CA ASN A 92 -18.38 -17.24 -9.15
C ASN A 92 -17.15 -18.11 -9.45
N SER A 93 -17.16 -19.32 -8.91
CA SER A 93 -16.14 -20.35 -9.08
C SER A 93 -16.22 -21.01 -10.47
N ILE A 94 -16.20 -20.22 -11.54
CA ILE A 94 -15.88 -20.70 -12.89
C ILE A 94 -14.63 -19.98 -13.33
N GLU A 95 -13.49 -20.62 -13.03
CA GLU A 95 -12.23 -20.51 -13.78
C GLU A 95 -11.91 -19.13 -14.39
N ARG A 96 -11.70 -18.11 -13.57
CA ARG A 96 -10.89 -16.96 -14.01
C ARG A 96 -9.59 -16.97 -13.23
N ARG A 97 -8.61 -17.71 -13.77
CA ARG A 97 -7.20 -17.75 -13.34
C ARG A 97 -6.48 -16.43 -13.60
N HIS A 98 -7.08 -15.31 -13.21
CA HIS A 98 -6.45 -14.01 -13.24
C HIS A 98 -6.83 -13.32 -11.94
N SER A 99 -6.16 -13.69 -10.85
CA SER A 99 -6.11 -12.82 -9.68
C SER A 99 -5.37 -11.56 -10.11
N GLY A 100 -6.10 -10.59 -10.69
CA GLY A 100 -5.57 -9.39 -11.34
C GLY A 100 -4.66 -8.56 -10.44
N ILE A 101 -4.83 -8.69 -9.12
CA ILE A 101 -4.00 -8.03 -8.10
C ILE A 101 -2.51 -8.45 -8.20
N LEU A 102 -2.22 -9.72 -8.56
CA LEU A 102 -0.83 -10.19 -8.70
C LEU A 102 -0.23 -9.83 -10.06
N MET A 103 -1.04 -9.59 -11.09
CA MET A 103 -0.53 -9.36 -12.45
C MET A 103 -0.22 -7.89 -12.73
N SER A 104 -0.88 -6.95 -12.05
CA SER A 104 -0.64 -5.51 -12.23
C SER A 104 0.66 -5.01 -11.59
N ILE A 105 1.25 -5.75 -10.64
CA ILE A 105 2.53 -5.36 -10.00
C ILE A 105 3.73 -5.85 -10.84
N TYR A 106 3.51 -6.74 -11.82
CA TYR A 106 4.56 -7.42 -12.58
C TYR A 106 4.56 -7.14 -14.09
N SER A 107 3.75 -6.19 -14.59
CA SER A 107 3.58 -5.97 -16.04
C SER A 107 4.29 -4.75 -16.58
#